data_AF-A0A259KV63-F1
#
_entry.id   AF-A0A259KV63-F1
#
_cell.length_a   1.000
_cell.length_b   1.000
_cell.length_c   1.000
_cell.angle_alpha   90.00
_cell.angle_beta   90.00
_cell.angle_gamma   90.00
#
_symmetry.space_group_name_H-M   'P 1'
#
loop_
_entity.id
_entity.type
_entity.pdbx_description
1 polymer ?
#
loop_
_entity_poly.entity_id
_entity_poly.type
_entity_poly.pdbx_seq_one_letter_code
_entity_poly.pdbx_strand_id
1 'polypeptide(L)'
;MRILVTNDDGIHAPGLDACARIARALSDDVWVVAPETDQSGVAHSLSLSDPLRLRQVEDQRFAVKGTPTDCVIMAVRHLMEGKAPDLVLSGVNRGQNIAEDVSYSGTVAGAIEGTILGIPSIALSQAFGPATRANPSYDTAE
;
A
#
# COMPACT_ATOMS: atom_id res chain seq x y z
N MET A 1 17.70 0.90 5.50
CA MET A 1 16.99 0.77 4.21
C MET A 1 15.71 1.59 4.31
N ARG A 2 15.28 2.36 3.32
CA ARG A 2 14.01 3.09 3.39
C ARG A 2 12.90 2.26 2.76
N ILE A 3 11.85 1.94 3.51
CA ILE A 3 10.72 1.16 2.98
C ILE A 3 9.48 2.05 2.92
N LEU A 4 8.82 2.07 1.76
CA LEU A 4 7.49 2.63 1.60
C LEU A 4 6.43 1.53 1.72
N VAL A 5 5.40 1.74 2.53
CA VAL A 5 4.25 0.86 2.70
C VAL A 5 2.97 1.56 2.23
N THR A 6 2.18 0.88 1.40
CA THR A 6 0.87 1.33 0.90
C THR A 6 -0.14 0.18 0.88
N ASN A 7 -1.41 0.43 0.56
CA ASN A 7 -2.44 -0.57 0.29
C ASN A 7 -3.60 0.01 -0.54
N ASP A 8 -4.63 -0.79 -0.79
CA ASP A 8 -5.95 -0.36 -1.32
C ASP A 8 -7.09 -0.41 -0.29
N ASP A 9 -6.96 -1.14 0.82
CA ASP A 9 -7.97 -1.18 1.90
C ASP A 9 -8.08 0.14 2.72
N GLY A 10 -7.09 1.03 2.59
CA GLY A 10 -7.03 2.34 3.24
C GLY A 10 -6.15 2.42 4.50
N ILE A 11 -5.92 3.66 4.97
CA ILE A 11 -4.92 4.02 6.00
C ILE A 11 -5.18 3.43 7.39
N HIS A 12 -6.42 3.03 7.66
CA HIS A 12 -6.86 2.44 8.94
C HIS A 12 -7.08 0.92 8.85
N ALA A 13 -6.69 0.29 7.74
CA ALA A 13 -6.90 -1.13 7.54
C ALA A 13 -5.95 -1.98 8.40
N PRO A 14 -6.42 -3.07 9.03
CA PRO A 14 -5.57 -3.94 9.84
C PRO A 14 -4.45 -4.61 9.02
N GLY A 15 -4.71 -4.90 7.74
CA GLY A 15 -3.70 -5.44 6.82
C GLY A 15 -2.55 -4.49 6.53
N LEU A 16 -2.80 -3.17 6.56
CA LEU A 16 -1.75 -2.15 6.42
C LEU A 16 -0.85 -2.12 7.66
N ASP A 17 -1.44 -2.23 8.86
CA ASP A 17 -0.68 -2.30 10.09
C ASP A 17 0.19 -3.56 10.13
N ALA A 18 -0.31 -4.70 9.61
CA ALA A 18 0.48 -5.92 9.43
C ALA A 18 1.66 -5.71 8.46
N CYS A 19 1.41 -5.08 7.30
CA CYS A 19 2.46 -4.76 6.34
C CYS A 19 3.53 -3.83 6.93
N ALA A 20 3.11 -2.85 7.73
CA ALA A 20 4.02 -1.96 8.44
C ALA A 20 4.84 -2.70 9.51
N ARG A 21 4.31 -3.76 10.16
CA ARG A 21 5.09 -4.63 11.06
C ARG A 21 6.13 -5.45 10.29
N ILE A 22 5.75 -6.05 9.16
CA ILE A 22 6.68 -6.76 8.26
C ILE A 22 7.82 -5.83 7.82
N ALA A 23 7.50 -4.61 7.38
CA ALA A 23 8.48 -3.61 6.99
C ALA A 23 9.44 -3.26 8.14
N ARG A 24 8.90 -3.06 9.36
CA ARG A 24 9.69 -2.71 10.54
C ARG A 24 10.60 -3.84 11.04
N ALA A 25 10.28 -5.09 10.74
CA ALA A 25 11.19 -6.20 10.99
C ALA A 25 12.44 -6.16 10.08
N LEU A 26 12.35 -5.47 8.94
CA LEU A 26 13.44 -5.35 7.96
C LEU A 26 14.20 -4.02 8.07
N SER A 27 13.58 -2.96 8.60
CA SER A 27 14.20 -1.64 8.71
C SER A 27 13.56 -0.73 9.75
N ASP A 28 14.31 0.26 10.21
CA ASP A 28 13.86 1.33 11.09
C ASP A 28 13.26 2.54 10.34
N ASP A 29 13.66 2.81 9.10
CA ASP A 29 13.13 3.88 8.23
C ASP A 29 11.94 3.38 7.40
N VAL A 30 10.75 3.34 8.02
CA VAL A 30 9.50 2.86 7.40
C VAL A 30 8.47 3.98 7.32
N TRP A 31 8.00 4.24 6.10
CA TRP A 31 6.96 5.22 5.83
C TRP A 31 5.70 4.54 5.35
N VAL A 32 4.56 5.00 5.84
CA VAL A 32 3.23 4.49 5.47
C VAL A 32 2.47 5.60 4.76
N VAL A 33 2.10 5.38 3.51
CA VAL A 33 1.29 6.31 2.72
C VAL A 33 0.21 5.52 2.02
N ALA A 34 -1.05 5.76 2.38
CA ALA A 34 -2.16 4.94 1.90
C ALA A 34 -3.44 5.76 1.66
N PRO A 35 -4.43 5.21 0.95
CA PRO A 35 -5.70 5.89 0.71
C PRO A 35 -6.43 6.26 2.00
N GLU A 36 -7.13 7.39 2.02
CA GLU A 36 -7.97 7.81 3.16
C GLU A 36 -9.11 6.80 3.42
N THR A 37 -9.66 6.21 2.36
CA THR A 37 -10.76 5.25 2.40
C THR A 37 -10.44 4.04 1.52
N ASP A 38 -11.16 2.94 1.74
CA ASP A 38 -11.11 1.75 0.89
C ASP A 38 -11.28 2.10 -0.60
N GLN A 39 -10.36 1.59 -1.43
CA GLN A 39 -10.28 1.74 -2.87
C GLN A 39 -10.37 0.38 -3.59
N SER A 40 -10.89 -0.66 -2.93
CA SER A 40 -11.08 -1.98 -3.52
C SER A 40 -11.84 -1.91 -4.86
N GLY A 41 -11.21 -2.42 -5.92
CA GLY A 41 -11.76 -2.43 -7.28
C GLY A 41 -11.54 -1.14 -8.09
N VAL A 42 -10.91 -0.13 -7.49
CA VAL A 42 -10.34 0.99 -8.23
C VAL A 42 -8.98 0.50 -8.73
N ALA A 43 -8.91 0.14 -10.01
CA ALA A 43 -7.71 -0.42 -10.65
C ALA A 43 -6.54 0.61 -10.69
N HIS A 44 -5.63 0.50 -11.66
CA HIS A 44 -4.50 1.41 -11.84
C HIS A 44 -4.89 2.81 -12.35
N SER A 45 -5.91 3.44 -11.76
CA SER A 45 -6.32 4.80 -12.11
C SER A 45 -5.47 5.83 -11.37
N LEU A 46 -5.13 6.90 -12.10
CA LEU A 46 -4.45 8.08 -11.56
C LEU A 46 -5.47 9.21 -11.43
N SER A 47 -5.45 9.93 -10.31
CA SER A 47 -6.33 11.09 -10.12
C SER A 47 -5.80 12.29 -10.92
N LEU A 48 -6.28 12.47 -12.14
CA LEU A 48 -5.87 13.56 -13.03
C LEU A 48 -6.76 14.82 -12.93
N SER A 49 -8.01 14.64 -12.51
CA SER A 49 -9.05 15.67 -12.57
C SER A 49 -9.25 16.43 -11.26
N ASP A 50 -8.87 15.81 -10.14
CA ASP A 50 -9.09 16.32 -8.79
C ASP A 50 -7.77 16.51 -8.06
N PRO A 51 -7.57 17.62 -7.32
CA PRO A 51 -6.37 17.82 -6.54
C PRO A 51 -6.29 16.77 -5.42
N LEU A 52 -5.15 16.07 -5.37
CA LEU A 52 -4.82 15.15 -4.29
C LEU A 52 -4.71 15.92 -2.97
N ARG A 53 -5.30 15.35 -1.92
CA ARG A 53 -5.21 15.89 -0.56
C ARG A 53 -4.42 14.94 0.31
N LEU A 54 -3.37 15.45 0.93
CA LEU A 54 -2.52 14.75 1.87
C LEU A 54 -2.91 15.14 3.29
N ARG A 55 -3.00 14.16 4.18
CA ARG A 55 -3.24 14.35 5.61
C ARG A 55 -2.23 13.53 6.40
N GLN A 56 -1.46 14.17 7.26
CA GLN A 56 -0.60 13.45 8.19
C GLN A 56 -1.46 12.84 9.31
N VAL A 57 -1.29 11.53 9.53
CA VAL A 57 -1.96 10.79 10.61
C VAL A 57 -1.05 10.73 11.82
N GLU A 58 0.20 10.34 11.60
CA GLU A 58 1.27 10.24 12.62
C GLU A 58 2.62 10.59 11.98
N ASP A 59 3.70 10.50 12.74
CA ASP A 59 5.03 10.62 12.15
C ASP A 59 5.25 9.49 11.11
N GLN A 60 5.75 9.86 9.94
CA GLN A 60 5.93 8.96 8.79
C GLN A 60 4.68 8.17 8.35
N ARG A 61 3.46 8.58 8.76
CA ARG A 61 2.19 7.95 8.39
C ARG A 61 1.22 8.96 7.81
N PHE A 62 0.83 8.78 6.55
CA PHE A 62 0.03 9.74 5.79
C PHE A 62 -1.14 9.08 5.09
N ALA A 63 -2.28 9.76 5.10
CA ALA A 63 -3.45 9.43 4.32
C ALA A 63 -3.52 10.33 3.08
N VAL A 64 -3.86 9.74 1.93
CA VAL A 64 -4.05 10.46 0.67
C VAL A 64 -5.47 10.25 0.19
N LYS A 65 -6.17 11.33 -0.16
CA LYS A 65 -7.43 11.24 -0.91
C LYS A 65 -7.10 10.94 -2.38
N GLY A 66 -6.90 9.67 -2.71
CA GLY A 66 -6.52 9.18 -4.03
C GLY A 66 -6.39 7.65 -4.06
N THR A 67 -5.84 7.13 -5.14
CA THR A 67 -5.64 5.70 -5.37
C THR A 67 -4.31 5.20 -4.77
N PRO A 68 -4.06 3.88 -4.69
CA PRO A 68 -2.77 3.35 -4.25
C PRO A 68 -1.60 3.87 -5.11
N THR A 69 -1.82 4.04 -6.41
CA THR A 69 -0.87 4.67 -7.35
C THR A 69 -0.57 6.11 -6.95
N ASP A 70 -1.61 6.92 -6.68
CA ASP A 70 -1.43 8.31 -6.21
C ASP A 70 -0.62 8.35 -4.90
N CYS A 71 -0.84 7.39 -4.00
CA CYS A 71 -0.11 7.30 -2.73
C CYS A 71 1.38 7.06 -2.95
N VAL A 72 1.75 6.15 -3.85
CA VAL A 72 3.15 5.84 -4.17
C VAL A 72 3.84 7.06 -4.81
N ILE A 73 3.17 7.71 -5.77
CA ILE A 73 3.70 8.92 -6.42
C ILE A 73 3.88 10.03 -5.39
N MET A 74 2.87 10.30 -4.57
CA MET A 74 2.93 11.32 -3.51
C MET A 74 4.07 11.04 -2.53
N ALA A 75 4.24 9.79 -2.12
CA ALA A 75 5.31 9.39 -1.23
C ALA A 75 6.69 9.66 -1.84
N VAL A 76 6.94 9.11 -3.03
CA VAL A 76 8.27 9.13 -3.66
C VAL A 76 8.64 10.53 -4.16
N ARG A 77 7.68 11.29 -4.69
CA ARG A 77 7.94 12.58 -5.33
C ARG A 77 7.86 13.77 -4.37
N HIS A 78 7.11 13.66 -3.28
CA HIS A 78 6.86 14.81 -2.40
C HIS A 78 7.25 14.56 -0.93
N LEU A 79 6.90 13.41 -0.36
CA LEU A 79 7.20 13.15 1.07
C LEU A 79 8.65 12.74 1.31
N MET A 80 9.24 11.99 0.38
CA MET A 80 10.59 11.42 0.48
C MET A 80 11.60 12.18 -0.38
N GLU A 81 11.42 13.48 -0.53
CA GLU A 81 12.32 14.33 -1.30
C GLU A 81 13.78 14.15 -0.82
N GLY A 82 14.70 13.99 -1.78
CA GLY A 82 16.14 13.80 -1.54
C GLY A 82 16.61 12.36 -1.38
N LYS A 83 15.74 11.41 -0.99
CA LYS A 83 16.09 9.98 -0.96
C LYS A 83 14.85 9.10 -1.21
N ALA A 84 14.80 8.50 -2.39
CA ALA A 84 13.78 7.51 -2.75
C ALA A 84 13.80 6.30 -1.81
N PRO A 85 12.67 5.58 -1.65
CA PRO A 85 12.67 4.33 -0.92
C PRO A 85 13.48 3.27 -1.67
N ASP A 86 14.10 2.38 -0.91
CA ASP A 86 14.84 1.23 -1.42
C ASP A 86 13.90 0.07 -1.79
N LEU A 87 12.69 0.05 -1.20
CA LEU A 87 11.67 -0.99 -1.37
C LEU A 87 10.26 -0.40 -1.21
N VAL A 88 9.31 -0.83 -2.05
CA VAL A 88 7.87 -0.59 -1.86
C VAL A 88 7.17 -1.89 -1.48
N LEU A 89 6.39 -1.87 -0.41
CA LEU A 89 5.49 -2.95 -0.01
C LEU A 89 4.04 -2.45 -0.15
N SER A 90 3.24 -3.19 -0.91
CA SER A 90 1.81 -2.91 -1.09
C SER A 90 0.98 -4.03 -0.48
N GLY A 91 0.13 -3.72 0.48
CA GLY A 91 -0.71 -4.70 1.19
C GLY A 91 -0.72 -4.49 2.71
N VAL A 92 -0.98 -5.52 3.51
CA VAL A 92 -1.41 -6.86 3.12
C VAL A 92 -2.90 -6.83 2.80
N ASN A 93 -3.25 -7.12 1.55
CA ASN A 93 -4.64 -7.08 1.11
C ASN A 93 -5.52 -8.05 1.90
N ARG A 94 -6.76 -7.64 2.22
CA ARG A 94 -7.82 -8.54 2.69
C ARG A 94 -8.40 -9.35 1.54
N GLY A 95 -7.71 -10.41 1.16
CA GLY A 95 -8.13 -11.33 0.11
C GLY A 95 -7.00 -11.63 -0.83
N GLN A 96 -7.21 -12.62 -1.68
CA GLN A 96 -6.22 -13.11 -2.63
C GLN A 96 -6.34 -12.39 -3.97
N ASN A 97 -5.21 -11.99 -4.56
CA ASN A 97 -5.12 -11.50 -5.94
C ASN A 97 -4.39 -12.55 -6.78
N ILE A 98 -5.15 -13.46 -7.40
CA ILE A 98 -4.61 -14.61 -8.14
C ILE A 98 -5.15 -14.57 -9.58
N ALA A 99 -4.34 -15.01 -10.53
CA ALA A 99 -4.71 -15.12 -11.94
C ALA A 99 -5.21 -13.79 -12.52
N GLU A 100 -6.40 -13.74 -13.13
CA GLU A 100 -6.92 -12.56 -13.81
C GLU A 100 -7.18 -11.37 -12.85
N ASP A 101 -7.43 -11.64 -11.57
CA ASP A 101 -7.69 -10.62 -10.53
C ASP A 101 -6.51 -9.65 -10.35
N VAL A 102 -5.29 -10.09 -10.71
CA VAL A 102 -4.07 -9.28 -10.67
C VAL A 102 -4.22 -8.00 -11.49
N SER A 103 -4.96 -8.05 -12.61
CA SER A 103 -5.11 -6.90 -13.53
C SER A 103 -5.98 -5.78 -12.95
N TYR A 104 -6.81 -6.10 -11.95
CA TYR A 104 -7.77 -5.17 -11.34
C TYR A 104 -7.41 -4.80 -9.89
N SER A 105 -6.35 -5.39 -9.35
CA SER A 105 -5.96 -5.24 -7.94
C SER A 105 -5.30 -3.88 -7.68
N GLY A 106 -5.86 -3.11 -6.74
CA GLY A 106 -5.24 -1.88 -6.25
C GLY A 106 -3.95 -2.15 -5.46
N THR A 107 -3.94 -3.23 -4.66
CA THR A 107 -2.72 -3.72 -4.01
C THR A 107 -1.60 -3.99 -5.03
N VAL A 108 -1.88 -4.70 -6.13
CA VAL A 108 -0.86 -4.94 -7.17
C VAL A 108 -0.49 -3.64 -7.89
N ALA A 109 -1.45 -2.77 -8.19
CA ALA A 109 -1.19 -1.48 -8.81
C ALA A 109 -0.21 -0.61 -8.00
N GLY A 110 -0.29 -0.63 -6.67
CA GLY A 110 0.70 0.04 -5.81
C GLY A 110 2.13 -0.46 -6.02
N ALA A 111 2.33 -1.79 -6.15
CA ALA A 111 3.66 -2.35 -6.43
C ALA A 111 4.12 -2.11 -7.88
N ILE A 112 3.19 -2.12 -8.85
CA ILE A 112 3.50 -1.77 -10.25
C ILE A 112 4.00 -0.32 -10.32
N GLU A 113 3.33 0.63 -9.65
CA GLU A 113 3.76 2.03 -9.66
C GLU A 113 5.15 2.21 -9.07
N GLY A 114 5.47 1.53 -7.96
CA GLY A 114 6.84 1.54 -7.42
C GLY A 114 7.87 1.02 -8.43
N THR A 115 7.52 -0.04 -9.17
CA THR A 115 8.36 -0.61 -10.22
C THR A 115 8.56 0.35 -11.40
N ILE A 116 7.50 1.05 -11.83
CA ILE A 116 7.55 2.09 -12.88
C ILE A 116 8.52 3.22 -12.47
N LEU A 117 8.54 3.57 -11.18
CA LEU A 117 9.46 4.55 -10.62
C LEU A 117 10.90 4.02 -10.42
N GLY A 118 11.18 2.77 -10.80
CA GLY A 118 12.50 2.14 -10.73
C GLY A 118 12.84 1.55 -9.35
N ILE A 119 11.85 1.35 -8.48
CA ILE A 119 12.04 0.85 -7.12
C ILE A 119 11.58 -0.62 -7.04
N PRO A 120 12.39 -1.54 -6.50
CA PRO A 120 11.95 -2.90 -6.20
C PRO A 120 10.66 -2.89 -5.38
N SER A 121 9.67 -3.68 -5.80
CA SER A 121 8.32 -3.60 -5.24
C SER A 121 7.69 -4.98 -5.04
N ILE A 122 6.94 -5.16 -3.96
CA ILE A 122 6.28 -6.41 -3.60
C ILE A 122 4.83 -6.13 -3.21
N ALA A 123 3.90 -6.90 -3.77
CA ALA A 123 2.50 -6.93 -3.38
C ALA A 123 2.23 -8.14 -2.47
N LEU A 124 1.53 -7.94 -1.35
CA LEU A 124 1.18 -8.97 -0.38
C LEU A 124 -0.34 -9.07 -0.23
N SER A 125 -0.86 -10.30 -0.20
CA SER A 125 -2.29 -10.57 -0.18
C SER A 125 -2.58 -11.78 0.70
N GLN A 126 -3.50 -11.65 1.65
CA GLN A 126 -3.84 -12.71 2.61
C GLN A 126 -5.07 -13.48 2.15
N ALA A 127 -4.88 -14.77 1.84
CA ALA A 127 -5.99 -15.67 1.55
C ALA A 127 -6.76 -16.02 2.83
N PHE A 128 -8.08 -16.11 2.74
CA PHE A 128 -8.94 -16.55 3.84
C PHE A 128 -10.04 -17.51 3.33
N GLY A 129 -10.51 -18.37 4.21
CA GLY A 129 -11.61 -19.30 3.94
C GLY A 129 -12.95 -18.79 4.48
N PRO A 130 -14.06 -19.51 4.24
CA PRO A 130 -15.38 -19.14 4.76
C PRO A 130 -15.40 -18.92 6.28
N ALA A 131 -14.63 -19.72 7.03
CA ALA A 131 -14.55 -19.65 8.48
C ALA A 131 -13.76 -18.42 8.99
N THR A 132 -12.79 -17.92 8.20
CA THR A 132 -11.92 -16.80 8.60
C THR A 132 -12.25 -15.50 7.87
N ARG A 133 -13.27 -15.50 7.00
CA ARG A 133 -13.68 -14.34 6.20
C ARG A 133 -13.96 -13.09 7.02
N ALA A 134 -14.58 -13.23 8.19
CA ALA A 134 -14.92 -12.09 9.04
C ALA A 134 -13.67 -11.44 9.68
N ASN A 135 -12.70 -12.26 10.09
CA ASN A 135 -11.44 -11.85 10.71
C ASN A 135 -10.30 -12.70 10.14
N PRO A 136 -9.71 -12.31 9.00
CA PRO A 136 -8.50 -12.94 8.49
C PRO A 136 -7.37 -12.76 9.51
N SER A 137 -6.67 -13.84 9.86
CA SER A 137 -5.41 -13.72 10.60
C SER A 137 -4.32 -13.29 9.63
N TYR A 138 -3.55 -12.28 10.03
CA TYR A 138 -2.35 -11.83 9.32
C TYR A 138 -1.06 -12.41 9.92
N ASP A 139 -1.17 -13.26 10.95
CA ASP A 139 -0.02 -13.86 11.66
C ASP A 139 0.83 -14.75 10.75
N THR A 140 0.29 -15.20 9.61
CA THR A 140 1.04 -15.96 8.61
C THR A 140 1.81 -15.08 7.64
N ALA A 141 1.45 -13.80 7.53
CA ALA A 141 2.12 -12.83 6.68
C ALA A 141 3.28 -12.14 7.42
N GLU A 142 3.17 -12.02 8.74
CA GLU A 142 4.17 -11.47 9.67
C GLU A 142 5.25 -12.47 10.06
#